data_AF-K0NNC1-F1
#
_entry.id   AF-K0NNC1-F1
#
_cell.length_a   1.000
_cell.length_b   1.000
_cell.length_c   1.000
_cell.angle_alpha   90.00
_cell.angle_beta   90.00
_cell.angle_gamma   90.00
#
_symmetry.space_group_name_H-M   'P 1'
#
loop_
_entity.id
_entity.type
_entity.pdbx_description
1 polymer ?
#
loop_
_entity_poly.entity_id
_entity_poly.type
_entity_poly.pdbx_seq_one_letter_code
_entity_poly.pdbx_strand_id
1 'polypeptide(L)'
;MSYDPEKYRKKREKVLGIKKKGLGFGTLAMLVSLVIVTVLSIVTIPQAISYMATRHLDDAIFKLESNPAWPKSIITGINAMDGVKTIADDTHNTRLVVTYDRRMVKLSNITALFEQQNLNVTLLNQVNHRQHQNTLKKEEKDLATP
;
A
#
# COMPACT_ATOMS: atom_id res chain seq x y z
N MET A 1 23.19 -60.60 -16.42
CA MET A 1 21.78 -60.21 -16.63
C MET A 1 21.53 -58.98 -15.75
N SER A 2 21.32 -57.79 -16.32
CA SER A 2 21.21 -56.56 -15.53
C SER A 2 19.89 -56.53 -14.77
N TYR A 3 19.93 -56.17 -13.48
CA TYR A 3 18.74 -56.09 -12.65
C TYR A 3 17.87 -54.93 -13.10
N ASP A 4 16.67 -55.23 -13.60
CA ASP A 4 15.68 -54.24 -14.03
C ASP A 4 14.57 -54.07 -12.97
N PRO A 5 14.62 -53.03 -12.13
CA PRO A 5 13.67 -52.82 -11.05
C PRO A 5 12.23 -52.60 -11.53
N GLU A 6 12.04 -52.08 -12.75
CA GLU A 6 10.73 -51.82 -13.36
C GLU A 6 9.98 -53.13 -13.67
N LYS A 7 10.69 -54.13 -14.18
CA LYS A 7 10.13 -55.45 -14.52
C LYS A 7 9.59 -56.18 -13.28
N TYR A 8 10.32 -56.14 -12.17
CA TYR A 8 9.89 -56.78 -10.93
C TYR A 8 8.76 -56.02 -10.23
N ARG A 9 8.70 -54.69 -10.36
CA ARG A 9 7.57 -53.88 -9.89
C ARG A 9 6.27 -54.29 -10.59
N LYS A 10 6.27 -54.33 -11.94
CA LYS A 10 5.09 -54.71 -12.73
C LYS A 10 4.59 -56.11 -12.41
N LYS A 11 5.49 -57.07 -12.16
CA LYS A 11 5.12 -58.43 -11.74
C LYS A 11 4.45 -58.44 -10.36
N ARG A 12 5.00 -57.71 -9.37
CA ARG A 12 4.41 -57.58 -8.02
C ARG A 12 3.02 -56.93 -8.07
N GLU A 13 2.85 -55.87 -8.85
CA GLU A 13 1.56 -55.18 -9.00
C GLU A 13 0.49 -56.06 -9.69
N LYS A 14 0.90 -56.89 -10.65
CA LYS A 14 0.01 -57.86 -11.31
C LYS A 14 -0.44 -58.98 -10.37
N VAL A 15 0.44 -59.48 -9.50
CA VAL A 15 0.14 -60.55 -8.54
C VAL A 15 -0.68 -60.04 -7.36
N LEU A 16 -0.38 -58.83 -6.88
CA LEU A 16 -1.05 -58.23 -5.72
C LEU A 16 -2.35 -57.50 -6.09
N GLY A 17 -2.69 -57.39 -7.38
CA GLY A 17 -3.92 -56.72 -7.85
C GLY A 17 -3.98 -55.19 -7.62
N ILE A 18 -2.97 -54.61 -6.98
CA ILE A 18 -2.93 -53.20 -6.58
C ILE A 18 -1.84 -52.49 -7.39
N LYS A 19 -2.22 -51.49 -8.18
CA LYS A 19 -1.27 -50.56 -8.83
C LYS A 19 -0.96 -49.42 -7.87
N LYS A 20 0.29 -49.26 -7.42
CA LYS A 20 0.69 -48.09 -6.62
C LYS A 20 0.83 -46.86 -7.53
N LYS A 21 -0.28 -46.16 -7.77
CA LYS A 21 -0.31 -44.85 -8.45
C LYS A 21 -0.11 -43.69 -7.46
N GLY A 22 0.97 -43.72 -6.68
CA GLY A 22 1.30 -42.60 -5.80
C GLY A 22 1.95 -41.47 -6.59
N LEU A 23 1.63 -40.21 -6.28
CA LEU A 23 2.47 -39.08 -6.68
C LEU A 23 3.88 -39.32 -6.08
N GLY A 24 4.92 -39.14 -6.89
CA GLY A 24 6.29 -39.18 -6.39
C GLY A 24 6.50 -38.09 -5.33
N PHE A 25 7.29 -38.37 -4.30
CA PHE A 25 7.60 -37.40 -3.24
C PHE A 25 8.10 -36.06 -3.81
N GLY A 26 8.92 -36.10 -4.87
CA GLY A 26 9.37 -34.88 -5.55
C GLY A 26 8.23 -34.05 -6.17
N THR A 27 7.23 -34.70 -6.76
CA THR A 27 6.04 -34.01 -7.30
C THR A 27 5.22 -33.39 -6.19
N LEU A 28 5.05 -34.09 -5.06
CA LEU A 28 4.35 -33.58 -3.89
C LEU A 28 5.10 -32.39 -3.27
N ALA A 29 6.41 -32.50 -3.09
CA ALA A 29 7.26 -31.44 -2.56
C ALA A 29 7.25 -30.20 -3.46
N MET A 30 7.29 -30.38 -4.78
CA MET A 30 7.17 -29.29 -5.74
C MET A 30 5.84 -28.55 -5.59
N LEU A 31 4.71 -29.27 -5.50
CA LEU A 31 3.40 -28.67 -5.32
C LEU A 31 3.30 -27.89 -4.01
N VAL A 32 3.78 -28.48 -2.91
CA VAL A 32 3.80 -27.81 -1.61
C VAL A 32 4.68 -26.55 -1.64
N SER A 33 5.86 -26.63 -2.24
CA SER A 33 6.74 -25.46 -2.40
C SER A 33 6.08 -24.37 -3.23
N LEU A 34 5.38 -24.73 -4.31
CA LEU A 34 4.67 -23.77 -5.15
C LEU A 34 3.59 -23.03 -4.35
N VAL A 35 2.79 -23.76 -3.57
CA VAL A 35 1.75 -23.19 -2.71
C VAL A 35 2.35 -22.24 -1.66
N ILE A 36 3.47 -22.61 -1.04
CA ILE A 36 4.13 -21.76 -0.04
C ILE A 36 4.62 -20.46 -0.69
N VAL A 37 5.29 -20.54 -1.85
CA VAL A 37 5.81 -19.37 -2.56
C VAL A 37 4.69 -18.45 -3.02
N THR A 38 3.59 -18.99 -3.56
CA THR A 38 2.46 -18.17 -4.00
C THR A 38 1.78 -17.46 -2.83
N VAL A 39 1.52 -18.17 -1.73
CA VAL A 39 0.91 -17.58 -0.53
C VAL A 39 1.80 -16.47 0.06
N LEU A 40 3.11 -16.71 0.20
CA LEU A 40 4.05 -15.69 0.66
C LEU A 40 4.11 -14.47 -0.25
N SER A 41 4.09 -14.69 -1.57
CA SER A 41 4.13 -13.60 -2.56
C SER A 41 2.90 -12.71 -2.46
N ILE A 42 1.71 -13.29 -2.29
CA ILE A 42 0.44 -12.54 -2.14
C ILE A 42 0.48 -11.61 -0.93
N VAL A 43 1.10 -12.03 0.18
CA VAL A 43 1.14 -11.23 1.41
C VAL A 43 2.22 -10.15 1.37
N THR A 44 3.40 -10.46 0.82
CA THR A 44 4.59 -9.58 0.92
C THR A 44 4.65 -8.51 -0.16
N ILE A 45 4.23 -8.82 -1.39
CA ILE A 45 4.31 -7.89 -2.53
C ILE A 45 3.48 -6.62 -2.30
N PRO A 46 2.20 -6.67 -1.89
CA PRO A 46 1.41 -5.46 -1.69
C PRO A 46 2.00 -4.52 -0.63
N GLN A 47 2.56 -5.08 0.45
CA GLN A 47 3.18 -4.29 1.51
C GLN A 47 4.45 -3.59 1.04
N ALA A 48 5.28 -4.27 0.25
CA ALA A 48 6.49 -3.69 -0.32
C ALA A 48 6.16 -2.56 -1.32
N ILE A 49 5.17 -2.76 -2.19
CA ILE A 49 4.69 -1.74 -3.13
C ILE A 49 4.15 -0.53 -2.37
N SER A 50 3.29 -0.75 -1.37
CA SER A 50 2.74 0.31 -0.53
C SER A 50 3.84 1.11 0.17
N TYR A 51 4.85 0.44 0.72
CA TYR A 51 5.98 1.11 1.35
C TYR A 51 6.78 1.96 0.37
N MET A 52 7.10 1.42 -0.80
CA MET A 52 7.88 2.14 -1.81
C MET A 52 7.13 3.35 -2.38
N ALA A 53 5.80 3.24 -2.52
CA ALA A 53 4.95 4.32 -3.00
C ALA A 53 4.74 5.44 -1.95
N THR A 54 4.63 5.10 -0.67
CA THR A 54 4.27 6.08 0.39
C THR A 54 5.46 6.68 1.12
N ARG A 55 6.65 6.06 1.06
CA ARG A 55 7.80 6.49 1.87
C ARG A 55 8.26 7.93 1.64
N HIS A 56 7.96 8.53 0.49
CA HIS A 56 8.32 9.92 0.15
C HIS A 56 7.14 10.88 0.18
N LEU A 57 5.95 10.37 0.52
CA LEU A 57 4.77 11.18 0.64
C LEU A 57 4.75 11.85 2.02
N ASP A 58 4.54 13.15 2.02
CA ASP A 58 4.27 13.94 3.20
C ASP A 58 2.87 14.55 3.09
N ASP A 59 2.20 14.68 4.23
CA ASP A 59 0.93 15.36 4.38
C ASP A 59 1.20 16.74 5.01
N ALA A 60 0.84 17.80 4.29
CA ALA A 60 0.78 19.16 4.82
C ALA A 60 -0.67 19.50 5.17
N ILE A 61 -0.90 19.91 6.42
CA ILE A 61 -2.22 20.25 6.95
C ILE A 61 -2.29 21.75 7.11
N PHE A 62 -3.19 22.38 6.38
CA PHE A 62 -3.40 23.82 6.39
C PHE A 62 -4.76 24.17 6.99
N LYS A 63 -4.85 25.35 7.59
CA LYS A 63 -6.10 25.94 8.08
C LYS A 63 -6.29 27.31 7.46
N LEU A 64 -7.48 27.56 6.96
CA LEU A 64 -7.89 28.87 6.47
C LEU A 64 -8.35 29.72 7.65
N GLU A 65 -7.84 30.95 7.79
CA GLU A 65 -8.14 31.77 8.97
C GLU A 65 -9.53 32.41 8.92
N SER A 66 -9.98 32.82 7.75
CA SER A 66 -11.10 33.76 7.62
C SER A 66 -12.31 33.23 6.87
N ASN A 67 -12.26 32.00 6.33
CA ASN A 67 -13.31 31.46 5.46
C ASN A 67 -13.71 30.04 5.86
N PRO A 68 -15.02 29.69 5.75
CA PRO A 68 -15.52 28.36 6.10
C PRO A 68 -15.24 27.30 5.03
N ALA A 69 -14.79 27.69 3.82
CA ALA A 69 -14.56 26.76 2.72
C ALA A 69 -13.36 27.18 1.87
N TRP A 70 -12.65 26.19 1.33
CA TRP A 70 -11.50 26.39 0.45
C TRP A 70 -11.95 26.81 -0.96
N PRO A 71 -11.31 27.84 -1.56
CA PRO A 71 -11.62 28.24 -2.93
C PRO A 71 -11.30 27.10 -3.91
N LYS A 72 -12.23 26.80 -4.82
CA LYS A 72 -12.04 25.73 -5.82
C LYS A 72 -10.82 25.95 -6.70
N SER A 73 -10.46 27.22 -6.98
CA SER A 73 -9.26 27.60 -7.74
C SER A 73 -7.96 27.13 -7.08
N ILE A 74 -7.92 27.07 -5.76
CA ILE A 74 -6.76 26.59 -4.99
C ILE A 74 -6.68 25.08 -5.08
N ILE A 75 -7.80 24.40 -4.84
CA ILE A 75 -7.86 22.94 -4.90
C ILE A 75 -7.42 22.46 -6.28
N THR A 76 -7.96 23.06 -7.36
CA THR A 76 -7.55 22.71 -8.73
C THR A 76 -6.10 23.09 -9.03
N GLY A 77 -5.63 24.26 -8.56
CA GLY A 77 -4.26 24.71 -8.76
C GLY A 77 -3.22 23.80 -8.10
N ILE A 78 -3.46 23.40 -6.85
CA ILE A 78 -2.58 22.46 -6.13
C ILE A 78 -2.67 21.06 -6.74
N ASN A 79 -3.87 20.62 -7.14
CA ASN A 79 -4.04 19.28 -7.74
C ASN A 79 -3.36 19.17 -9.11
N ALA A 80 -3.15 20.29 -9.79
CA ALA A 80 -2.42 20.36 -11.06
C ALA A 80 -0.88 20.35 -10.88
N MET A 81 -0.36 20.49 -9.66
CA MET A 81 1.08 20.46 -9.42
C MET A 81 1.63 19.04 -9.58
N ASP A 82 2.65 18.89 -10.41
CA ASP A 82 3.30 17.59 -10.61
C ASP A 82 4.00 17.13 -9.33
N GLY A 83 3.54 16.00 -8.78
CA GLY A 83 3.99 15.46 -7.50
C GLY A 83 2.98 15.58 -6.35
N VAL A 84 1.90 16.36 -6.51
CA VAL A 84 0.74 16.27 -5.61
C VAL A 84 -0.04 14.99 -5.94
N LYS A 85 -0.41 14.22 -4.92
CA LYS A 85 -1.11 12.94 -5.08
C LYS A 85 -2.58 13.02 -4.69
N THR A 86 -2.87 13.72 -3.62
CA THR A 86 -4.23 13.81 -3.09
C THR A 86 -4.40 15.12 -2.35
N ILE A 87 -5.61 15.65 -2.44
CA ILE A 87 -6.07 16.77 -1.64
C ILE A 87 -7.37 16.32 -0.99
N ALA A 88 -7.45 16.46 0.32
CA ALA A 88 -8.63 16.12 1.10
C ALA A 88 -9.01 17.31 1.99
N ASP A 89 -10.29 17.65 1.97
CA ASP A 89 -10.87 18.53 2.97
C ASP A 89 -11.24 17.71 4.20
N ASP A 90 -10.99 18.26 5.39
CA ASP A 90 -11.52 17.69 6.64
C ASP A 90 -13.05 17.75 6.64
N THR A 91 -13.72 16.87 7.38
CA THR A 91 -15.17 16.73 7.51
C THR A 91 -15.87 18.04 7.88
N HIS A 92 -15.14 18.97 8.49
CA HIS A 92 -15.63 20.31 8.86
C HIS A 92 -15.24 21.42 7.88
N ASN A 93 -14.65 21.12 6.71
CA ASN A 93 -14.16 22.04 5.67
C ASN A 93 -13.17 23.13 6.15
N THR A 94 -12.68 23.04 7.39
CA THR A 94 -11.78 24.05 7.97
C THR A 94 -10.31 23.76 7.71
N ARG A 95 -9.97 22.51 7.35
CA ARG A 95 -8.59 22.07 7.13
C ARG A 95 -8.44 21.45 5.75
N LEU A 96 -7.34 21.78 5.10
CA LEU A 96 -6.93 21.19 3.83
C LEU A 96 -5.72 20.31 4.10
N VAL A 97 -5.83 19.03 3.77
CA VAL A 97 -4.73 18.07 3.80
C VAL A 97 -4.24 17.88 2.38
N VAL A 98 -2.98 18.24 2.14
CA VAL A 98 -2.31 18.06 0.85
C VAL A 98 -1.25 16.98 1.00
N THR A 99 -1.46 15.86 0.31
CA THR A 99 -0.49 14.77 0.21
C THR A 99 0.35 14.94 -1.04
N TYR A 100 1.67 15.08 -0.87
CA TYR A 100 2.58 15.34 -1.98
C TYR A 100 3.89 14.56 -1.84
N ASP A 101 4.55 14.29 -2.97
CA ASP A 101 5.90 13.73 -2.99
C ASP A 101 6.93 14.83 -2.75
N ARG A 102 7.60 14.77 -1.60
CA ARG A 102 8.62 15.76 -1.19
C ARG A 102 9.84 15.83 -2.10
N ARG A 103 10.01 14.87 -3.02
CA ARG A 103 11.08 14.87 -4.03
C ARG A 103 10.74 15.73 -5.24
N MET A 104 9.45 15.90 -5.53
CA MET A 104 8.95 16.60 -6.71
C MET A 104 8.44 18.00 -6.36
N VAL A 105 7.72 18.10 -5.23
CA VAL A 105 7.11 19.36 -4.77
C VAL A 105 7.67 19.72 -3.40
N LYS A 106 8.07 20.98 -3.24
CA LYS A 106 8.40 21.55 -1.93
C LYS A 106 7.18 22.23 -1.37
N LEU A 107 7.05 22.22 -0.04
CA LEU A 107 6.01 22.95 0.67
C LEU A 107 5.93 24.42 0.26
N SER A 108 7.08 25.06 0.00
CA SER A 108 7.17 26.45 -0.48
C SER A 108 6.39 26.71 -1.78
N ASN A 109 6.30 25.71 -2.65
CA ASN A 109 5.60 25.85 -3.93
C ASN A 109 4.08 25.87 -3.68
N ILE A 110 3.61 25.07 -2.72
CA ILE A 110 2.22 25.01 -2.29
C ILE A 110 1.84 26.32 -1.58
N THR A 111 2.68 26.79 -0.65
CA THR A 111 2.43 28.04 0.08
C THR A 111 2.44 29.27 -0.83
N ALA A 112 3.33 29.31 -1.82
CA ALA A 112 3.37 30.38 -2.81
C ALA A 112 2.04 30.51 -3.57
N LEU A 113 1.33 29.41 -3.82
CA LEU A 113 0.04 29.46 -4.50
C LEU A 113 -1.05 30.08 -3.62
N PHE A 114 -1.02 29.86 -2.30
CA PHE A 114 -1.90 30.56 -1.36
C PHE A 114 -1.61 32.06 -1.32
N GLU A 115 -0.33 32.44 -1.28
CA GLU A 115 0.12 33.84 -1.30
C GLU A 115 -0.31 34.55 -2.58
N GLN A 116 -0.17 33.91 -3.75
CA GLN A 116 -0.60 34.46 -5.04
C GLN A 116 -2.11 34.77 -5.11
N GLN A 117 -2.93 34.02 -4.37
CA GLN A 117 -4.37 34.26 -4.29
C GLN A 117 -4.78 35.09 -3.07
N ASN A 118 -3.83 35.71 -2.37
CA ASN A 118 -4.05 36.53 -1.17
C ASN A 118 -4.84 35.79 -0.07
N LEU A 119 -4.58 34.49 0.10
CA LEU A 119 -5.21 33.71 1.16
C LEU A 119 -4.31 33.66 2.39
N ASN A 120 -4.88 34.05 3.53
CA ASN A 120 -4.22 33.90 4.81
C ASN A 120 -4.42 32.47 5.33
N VAL A 121 -3.36 31.68 5.25
CA VAL A 121 -3.36 30.25 5.53
C VAL A 121 -2.28 29.94 6.55
N THR A 122 -2.65 29.21 7.58
CA THR A 122 -1.71 28.76 8.62
C THR A 122 -1.42 27.28 8.43
N LEU A 123 -0.13 26.94 8.31
CA LEU A 123 0.32 25.55 8.33
C LEU A 123 0.19 25.02 9.76
N LEU A 124 -0.70 24.05 9.95
CA LEU A 124 -0.89 23.41 11.25
C LEU A 124 0.18 22.36 11.52
N ASN A 125 0.50 21.56 10.50
CA ASN A 125 1.48 20.49 10.64
C ASN A 125 2.00 20.03 9.27
N GLN A 126 3.21 19.47 9.27
CA GLN A 126 3.77 18.71 8.17
C GLN A 126 4.30 17.40 8.71
N VAL A 127 3.74 16.28 8.26
CA VAL A 127 4.09 14.95 8.76
C VAL A 127 4.24 13.97 7.60
N ASN A 128 5.01 12.91 7.82
CA ASN A 128 5.07 11.85 6.82
C ASN A 128 3.69 11.18 6.67
N HIS A 129 3.25 10.97 5.43
CA HIS A 129 1.91 10.43 5.14
C HIS A 129 1.65 9.10 5.87
N ARG A 130 2.65 8.20 5.91
CA ARG A 130 2.51 6.91 6.59
C ARG A 130 2.35 7.06 8.10
N GLN A 131 3.08 8.01 8.69
CA GLN A 131 2.96 8.30 10.12
C GLN A 131 1.56 8.83 10.43
N HIS A 132 1.06 9.78 9.62
CA HIS A 132 -0.28 10.32 9.75
C HIS A 132 -1.36 9.23 9.66
N GLN A 133 -1.28 8.35 8.64
CA GLN A 133 -2.20 7.21 8.48
C GLN A 133 -2.15 6.22 9.66
N ASN A 134 -0.97 6.00 10.25
CA ASN A 134 -0.85 5.15 11.43
C ASN A 134 -1.45 5.80 12.68
N THR A 135 -1.31 7.12 12.84
CA THR A 135 -1.93 7.88 13.92
C THR A 135 -3.45 7.81 13.82
N LEU A 136 -4.02 8.08 12.64
CA LEU A 136 -5.48 8.01 12.41
C LEU A 136 -6.03 6.61 12.74
N LYS A 137 -5.38 5.54 12.25
CA LYS A 137 -5.78 4.16 12.55
C LYS A 137 -5.68 3.80 14.04
N LYS A 138 -4.77 4.45 14.77
CA LYS A 138 -4.64 4.24 16.21
C LYS A 138 -5.77 4.94 16.94
N GLU A 139 -6.04 6.20 16.58
CA GLU A 139 -7.16 6.99 17.14
C GLU A 139 -8.50 6.30 16.89
N GLU A 140 -8.75 5.76 15.69
CA GLU A 140 -9.96 5.00 15.39
C GLU A 140 -10.11 3.75 16.27
N LYS A 141 -9.02 3.03 16.55
CA LYS A 141 -9.04 1.84 17.42
C LYS A 141 -9.30 2.23 18.87
N ASP A 142 -8.65 3.29 19.34
CA ASP A 142 -8.81 3.78 20.71
C ASP A 142 -10.25 4.31 20.93
N LEU A 143 -10.88 4.89 19.91
CA LEU A 143 -12.29 5.32 19.93
C LEU A 143 -13.29 4.15 19.81
N ALA A 144 -12.91 3.06 19.15
CA ALA A 144 -13.75 1.87 18.96
C ALA A 144 -13.74 0.90 20.16
N THR A 145 -12.86 1.11 21.13
CA THR A 145 -12.75 0.26 22.33
C THR A 145 -13.16 1.09 23.56
N PRO A 146 -14.40 0.94 24.08
CA PRO A 146 -14.81 1.59 25.32
C PRO A 146 -14.15 0.99 26.57
#